data_AF-A0A5P8JSC7-F1
#
_entry.id   AF-A0A5P8JSC7-F1
#
_cell.length_a   1.000
_cell.length_b   1.000
_cell.length_c   1.000
_cell.angle_alpha   90.00
_cell.angle_beta   90.00
_cell.angle_gamma   90.00
#
_symmetry.space_group_name_H-M   'P 1'
#
loop_
_entity.id
_entity.type
_entity.pdbx_description
1 polymer ?
#
loop_
_entity_poly.entity_id
_entity_poly.type
_entity_poly.pdbx_seq_one_letter_code
_entity_poly.pdbx_strand_id
1 'polypeptide(L)' 'MERILITIGCLLLAGWQLYVSYGELRRLKTKGNKNTSAFASFAIFYSIAFGVISLGLGLQVWFHLI' A
#
# COMPACT_ATOMS: atom_id res chain seq x y z
N MET A 1 -13.00 -21.85 -0.86
CA MET A 1 -12.62 -21.14 0.38
C MET A 1 -11.28 -20.42 0.26
N GLU A 2 -10.24 -21.06 -0.27
CA GLU A 2 -8.88 -20.49 -0.40
C GLU A 2 -8.83 -19.14 -1.13
N ARG A 3 -9.55 -18.99 -2.24
CA ARG A 3 -9.58 -17.74 -3.04
C ARG A 3 -10.17 -16.55 -2.28
N ILE A 4 -11.18 -16.77 -1.43
CA ILE A 4 -11.82 -15.72 -0.62
C ILE A 4 -10.83 -15.21 0.43
N LEU A 5 -10.07 -16.11 1.07
CA LEU A 5 -9.03 -15.75 2.01
C LEU A 5 -7.92 -14.94 1.34
N ILE A 6 -7.52 -15.30 0.12
CA ILE A 6 -6.53 -14.55 -0.67
C ILE A 6 -7.02 -13.13 -0.96
N THR A 7 -8.28 -12.96 -1.39
CA THR A 7 -8.84 -11.62 -1.64
C THR A 7 -8.87 -10.77 -0.38
N ILE A 8 -9.37 -11.32 0.74
CA ILE A 8 -9.41 -10.60 2.03
C ILE A 8 -7.99 -10.22 2.46
N GLY A 9 -7.03 -11.13 2.34
CA GLY A 9 -5.63 -10.87 2.65
C GLY A 9 -5.04 -9.74 1.80
N CYS A 10 -5.30 -9.75 0.49
CA CYS A 10 -4.84 -8.69 -0.41
C CYS A 10 -5.45 -7.32 -0.09
N LEU A 11 -6.75 -7.28 0.23
CA LEU A 11 -7.43 -6.04 0.63
C LEU A 11 -6.88 -5.46 1.93
N LEU A 12 -6.66 -6.32 2.94
CA LEU A 12 -6.05 -5.91 4.21
C LEU A 12 -4.62 -5.40 4.02
N LEU A 13 -3.80 -6.10 3.24
CA LEU A 13 -2.44 -5.68 2.93
C LEU A 13 -2.41 -4.34 2.18
N ALA A 14 -3.29 -4.15 1.20
CA ALA A 14 -3.37 -2.91 0.46
C ALA A 14 -3.81 -1.74 1.34
N GLY A 15 -4.85 -1.94 2.18
CA GLY A 15 -5.30 -0.93 3.14
C GLY A 15 -4.21 -0.56 4.14
N TRP A 16 -3.47 -1.55 4.65
CA TRP A 16 -2.34 -1.33 5.54
C TRP A 16 -1.21 -0.52 4.88
N GLN A 17 -0.84 -0.86 3.65
CA GLN A 17 0.21 -0.15 2.91
C GLN A 17 -0.15 1.32 2.67
N LEU A 18 -1.40 1.61 2.32
CA LEU A 18 -1.89 2.98 2.16
C LEU A 18 -1.91 3.74 3.50
N TYR A 19 -2.29 3.09 4.60
CA TYR A 19 -2.27 3.68 5.94
C TYR A 19 -0.85 4.05 6.38
N VAL A 20 0.10 3.13 6.24
CA VAL A 20 1.52 3.39 6.58
C VAL A 20 2.10 4.49 5.69
N SER A 21 1.85 4.41 4.37
CA SER A 21 2.28 5.43 3.42
C SER A 21 1.76 6.82 3.79
N TYR A 22 0.49 6.94 4.14
CA TYR A 22 -0.12 8.20 4.57
C TYR A 22 0.51 8.73 5.87
N GLY A 23 0.77 7.85 6.84
CA GLY A 23 1.45 8.19 8.09
C GLY A 23 2.85 8.75 7.84
N GLU A 24 3.64 8.10 6.99
CA GLU A 24 4.99 8.54 6.63
C GLU A 24 4.97 9.82 5.80
N LEU A 25 4.05 9.98 4.85
CA LEU A 25 3.83 11.23 4.11
C LEU A 25 3.52 12.39 5.06
N ARG A 26 2.64 12.18 6.04
CA ARG A 26 2.31 13.19 7.05
C ARG A 26 3.52 13.51 7.92
N ARG A 27 4.32 12.50 8.29
CA ARG A 27 5.56 12.66 9.05
C ARG A 27 6.59 13.48 8.27
N LEU A 28 6.79 13.19 6.99
CA LEU A 28 7.68 13.97 6.12
C LEU A 28 7.15 15.39 5.89
N LYS A 29 5.85 15.58 5.76
CA LYS A 29 5.28 16.94 5.59
C LYS A 29 5.43 17.81 6.83
N THR A 30 5.46 17.22 8.02
CA THR A 30 5.52 17.95 9.31
C THR A 30 6.93 18.04 9.90
N LYS A 31 7.79 17.05 9.66
CA LYS A 31 9.16 16.99 10.19
C LYS A 31 10.24 16.91 9.10
N GLY A 32 9.85 16.98 7.83
CA GLY A 32 10.79 16.96 6.71
C GLY A 32 11.65 18.21 6.66
N ASN A 33 12.94 18.02 6.47
CA ASN A 33 13.94 19.07 6.33
C ASN A 33 14.80 18.77 5.08
N LYS A 34 15.70 19.68 4.68
CA LYS A 34 16.68 19.50 3.61
C LYS A 34 17.57 18.25 3.76
N ASN A 35 17.66 17.67 4.96
CA ASN A 35 18.37 16.41 5.23
C ASN A 35 17.48 15.16 5.11
N THR A 36 16.19 15.29 4.83
CA THR A 36 15.33 14.13 4.59
C THR A 36 15.76 13.46 3.31
N SER A 37 16.29 12.24 3.43
CA SER A 37 16.79 11.47 2.29
C SER A 37 15.69 11.28 1.24
N ALA A 38 16.04 11.50 -0.02
CA ALA A 38 15.17 11.21 -1.16
C ALA A 38 14.68 9.75 -1.13
N PHE A 39 15.48 8.85 -0.54
CA PHE A 39 15.11 7.46 -0.30
C PHE A 39 13.80 7.29 0.48
N ALA A 40 13.50 8.17 1.44
CA ALA A 40 12.25 8.12 2.20
C ALA A 40 11.04 8.45 1.32
N SER A 41 11.17 9.42 0.40
CA SER A 41 10.10 9.74 -0.55
C SER A 41 9.89 8.62 -1.57
N PHE A 42 10.98 8.03 -2.08
CA PHE A 42 10.91 6.85 -2.94
C PHE A 42 10.27 5.66 -2.22
N ALA A 43 10.65 5.37 -0.97
CA ALA A 43 10.07 4.28 -0.20
C ALA A 43 8.55 4.44 -0.02
N ILE A 44 8.06 5.66 0.23
CA ILE A 44 6.61 5.90 0.30
C ILE A 44 5.96 5.71 -1.06
N PHE A 45 6.58 6.18 -2.15
CA PHE A 45 6.04 5.99 -3.49
C PHE A 45 5.92 4.50 -3.86
N TYR A 46 6.96 3.71 -3.57
CA TYR A 46 6.93 2.26 -3.77
C TYR A 46 5.92 1.55 -2.87
N SER A 47 5.75 1.99 -1.61
CA SER A 47 4.74 1.45 -0.70
C SER A 47 3.31 1.70 -1.21
N ILE A 48 3.03 2.89 -1.74
CA ILE A 48 1.74 3.20 -2.40
C ILE A 48 1.55 2.32 -3.64
N ALA A 49 2.56 2.25 -4.52
CA ALA A 49 2.47 1.44 -5.73
C ALA A 49 2.21 -0.04 -5.40
N PHE A 50 2.89 -0.58 -4.39
CA PHE A 50 2.67 -1.94 -3.91
C PHE A 50 1.27 -2.15 -3.34
N GLY A 51 0.73 -1.16 -2.61
CA GLY A 51 -0.65 -1.18 -2.14
C GLY A 51 -1.66 -1.24 -3.29
N VAL A 52 -1.46 -0.44 -4.35
CA VAL A 52 -2.31 -0.43 -5.54
C VAL A 52 -2.25 -1.77 -6.29
N ILE A 53 -1.06 -2.34 -6.47
CA ILE A 53 -0.88 -3.66 -7.11
C ILE A 53 -1.60 -4.74 -6.30
N SER A 54 -1.45 -4.73 -4.96
CA SER A 54 -2.11 -5.68 -4.07
C SER A 54 -3.64 -5.58 -4.16
N LEU A 55 -4.18 -4.35 -4.27
CA LEU A 55 -5.60 -4.12 -4.52
C LEU A 55 -6.07 -4.71 -5.85
N GLY A 56 -5.31 -4.47 -6.93
CA GLY A 56 -5.59 -5.00 -8.25
C GLY A 56 -5.60 -6.53 -8.29
N LEU A 57 -4.62 -7.18 -7.65
CA LEU A 57 -4.55 -8.64 -7.53
C LEU A 57 -5.74 -9.19 -6.74
N GLY A 58 -6.11 -8.55 -5.62
CA GLY A 58 -7.28 -8.94 -4.83
C GLY A 58 -8.58 -8.87 -5.63
N LEU A 59 -8.76 -7.80 -6.41
CA LEU A 59 -9.92 -7.61 -7.30
C LEU A 59 -9.93 -8.63 -8.45
N GLN A 60 -8.80 -8.90 -9.08
CA GLN A 60 -8.70 -9.90 -10.15
C GLN A 60 -9.13 -11.29 -9.65
N VAL A 61 -8.68 -11.67 -8.45
CA VAL A 61 -9.06 -12.94 -7.82
C VAL A 61 -10.55 -12.96 -7.50
N TRP A 62 -11.12 -11.83 -7.05
CA TRP A 62 -12.56 -11.69 -6.79
C TRP A 62 -13.41 -11.85 -8.06
N PHE A 63 -13.02 -11.23 -9.18
CA PHE A 63 -13.74 -11.36 -10.46
C PHE A 63 -13.65 -12.77 -11.06
N HIS A 64 -12.61 -13.54 -10.75
CA HIS A 64 -12.55 -14.97 -11.10
C HIS A 64 -13.33 -15.88 -10.13
N LEU A 65 -13.88 -15.30 -9.06
CA LEU A 65 -14.65 -15.99 -8.01
C LEU A 65 -16.16 -15.89 -8.24
N ILE A 66 -16.61 -14.83 -8.92
CA ILE A 66 -17.98 -14.61 -9.40
C ILE A 66 -18.23 -15.43 -10.67
#